data_AF-A0AAD8NQC6-F1
#
_entry.id   AF-A0AAD8NQC6-F1
#
_cell.length_a   1.000
_cell.length_b   1.000
_cell.length_c   1.000
_cell.angle_alpha   90.00
_cell.angle_beta   90.00
_cell.angle_gamma   90.00
#
_symmetry.space_group_name_H-M   'P 1'
#
loop_
_entity.id
_entity.type
_entity.pdbx_description
1 polymer ?
#
loop_
_entity_poly.entity_id
_entity_poly.type
_entity_poly.pdbx_seq_one_letter_code
_entity_poly.pdbx_strand_id
1 'polypeptide(L)'
;MGRGKIVIRRIDNATSRQVTFSKRRNGLLKKAKELGILCDAQVGLIIFSSTGKLHEFTTSSMKNVIERYNKVKEENHQLLNPASEAMFWQGEAAHLRQQLQHLQQSHRQLLGEELSGMSVNDLHRLETKLEMSLNGVRIRKEQILTDEIKELHHKGSLIVEENKELHKKIDLMLQENAELKTKVYGTTHIHHDDNELHPRISLQLSQPQPQPLKNYLPTETMKLGKLHNYDYDYDLKTYDARSLHSPSRFSIEMLLHSVSLLTKNLRATTLTRTQGFRSNAALESLTKARQQRTQNFVLYNYPSFSGAFSALFAHLFHRHLNLPCLILPFSSVQPFRVEDLCIDGLEKCYFLDFLGPKGFAAELSRRTSCKVIGFDHRKKTLSDIHLYEDCHSNLSLQVILEKSSSSAVYDYFCTKLLETKCNNVCLLNTEDQERVERVLEYIEDGDLRKWTLPDIKEFNIGLSNLRSKLNCITNPHLFEQLMKINVPDLVAHGSAYMAGQHSLATKFLEKVLKVRLGRGLYGECLGVRIDGNSSLSDIIGKELSVKSEAVGLRPIGAVIYMQGKNLKMCLRSTDSCTDTSAIAKVYGGGGSASSSSFIIRMDEYNQWISGTFSQNN
;
A
#
# COMPACT_ATOMS: atom_id res chain seq x y z
N MET A 1 32.26 40.53 -11.69
CA MET A 1 32.17 39.80 -10.40
C MET A 1 30.79 39.16 -10.27
N GLY A 2 30.67 37.84 -10.38
CA GLY A 2 29.39 37.13 -10.43
C GLY A 2 28.67 37.06 -9.08
N ARG A 3 27.34 37.18 -9.08
CA ARG A 3 26.47 36.97 -7.90
C ARG A 3 26.51 35.49 -7.48
N GLY A 4 27.15 35.17 -6.36
CA GLY A 4 27.07 33.84 -5.75
C GLY A 4 25.65 33.50 -5.29
N LYS A 5 25.21 32.26 -5.52
CA LYS A 5 23.92 31.74 -5.05
C LYS A 5 23.95 31.61 -3.52
N ILE A 6 23.04 32.29 -2.83
CA ILE A 6 22.92 32.25 -1.36
C ILE A 6 21.88 31.20 -0.98
N VAL A 7 22.24 30.28 -0.08
CA VAL A 7 21.30 29.29 0.50
C VAL A 7 20.20 30.00 1.28
N ILE A 8 18.93 29.58 1.11
CA ILE A 8 17.78 30.16 1.82
C ILE A 8 17.77 29.63 3.27
N ARG A 9 18.55 30.28 4.14
CA ARG A 9 18.57 30.10 5.60
C ARG A 9 18.94 31.43 6.28
N ARG A 10 18.73 31.53 7.60
CA ARG A 10 19.18 32.69 8.38
C ARG A 10 20.70 32.86 8.24
N ILE A 11 21.17 34.10 8.03
CA ILE A 11 22.60 34.42 7.98
C ILE A 11 23.08 34.68 9.40
N ASP A 12 24.04 33.91 9.90
CA ASP A 12 24.52 34.01 11.28
C ASP A 12 25.42 35.23 11.52
N ASN A 13 26.32 35.51 10.57
CA ASN A 13 27.20 36.68 10.64
C ASN A 13 26.37 37.99 10.56
N ALA A 14 26.49 38.83 11.59
CA ALA A 14 25.69 40.05 11.73
C ALA A 14 25.94 41.07 10.63
N THR A 15 27.20 41.28 10.24
CA THR A 15 27.60 42.22 9.18
C THR A 15 27.06 41.77 7.82
N SER A 16 27.26 40.49 7.47
CA SER A 16 26.73 39.90 6.23
C SER A 16 25.21 39.93 6.18
N ARG A 17 24.54 39.70 7.32
CA ARG A 17 23.08 39.80 7.45
C ARG A 17 22.59 41.23 7.20
N GLN A 18 23.26 42.23 7.76
CA GLN A 18 22.90 43.65 7.61
C GLN A 18 23.09 44.14 6.16
N VAL A 19 24.20 43.77 5.52
CA VAL A 19 24.46 44.10 4.11
C VAL A 19 23.43 43.42 3.21
N THR A 20 23.10 42.16 3.47
CA THR A 20 22.11 41.41 2.69
C THR A 20 20.71 41.96 2.89
N PHE A 21 20.32 42.31 4.11
CA PHE A 21 19.06 42.98 4.42
C PHE A 21 18.92 44.27 3.61
N SER A 22 19.95 45.13 3.62
CA SER A 22 19.93 46.40 2.88
C SER A 22 19.72 46.18 1.38
N LYS A 23 20.42 45.21 0.77
CA LYS A 23 20.29 44.88 -0.66
C LYS A 23 18.91 44.29 -0.98
N ARG A 24 18.43 43.31 -0.20
CA ARG A 24 17.14 42.65 -0.44
C ARG A 24 15.95 43.57 -0.17
N ARG A 25 16.01 44.38 0.88
CA ARG A 25 15.02 45.42 1.19
C ARG A 25 14.89 46.39 0.00
N ASN A 26 16.01 46.90 -0.52
CA ASN A 26 15.99 47.79 -1.68
C ASN A 26 15.46 47.09 -2.94
N GLY A 27 15.82 45.82 -3.16
CA GLY A 27 15.28 45.02 -4.27
C GLY A 27 13.76 44.78 -4.15
N LEU A 28 13.26 44.54 -2.94
CA LEU A 28 11.83 44.36 -2.66
C LEU A 28 11.06 45.67 -2.85
N LEU A 29 11.59 46.78 -2.35
CA LEU A 29 11.04 48.12 -2.58
C LEU A 29 10.94 48.44 -4.08
N LYS A 30 11.99 48.10 -4.85
CA LYS A 30 11.99 48.29 -6.30
C LYS A 30 10.87 47.49 -6.98
N LYS A 31 10.73 46.20 -6.63
CA LYS A 31 9.65 45.34 -7.17
C LYS A 31 8.26 45.84 -6.79
N ALA A 32 8.06 46.27 -5.54
CA ALA A 32 6.79 46.82 -5.08
C ALA A 32 6.43 48.10 -5.85
N LYS A 33 7.42 48.96 -6.12
CA LYS A 33 7.25 50.16 -6.95
C LYS A 33 6.95 49.83 -8.41
N GLU A 34 7.70 48.90 -9.01
CA GLU A 34 7.47 48.44 -10.38
C GLU A 34 6.06 47.87 -10.54
N LEU A 35 5.61 47.02 -9.61
CA LEU A 35 4.25 46.46 -9.63
C LEU A 35 3.18 47.56 -9.53
N GLY A 36 3.38 48.53 -8.63
CA GLY A 36 2.48 49.67 -8.49
C GLY A 36 2.33 50.47 -9.78
N ILE A 37 3.44 50.73 -10.47
CA ILE A 37 3.45 51.52 -11.71
C ILE A 37 2.91 50.71 -12.90
N LEU A 38 3.40 49.48 -13.09
CA LEU A 38 3.10 48.67 -14.28
C LEU A 38 1.65 48.17 -14.32
N CYS A 39 1.04 47.97 -13.15
CA CYS A 39 -0.28 47.36 -13.04
C CYS A 39 -1.32 48.30 -12.42
N ASP A 40 -1.00 49.58 -12.21
CA ASP A 40 -1.83 50.55 -11.49
C ASP A 40 -2.34 50.00 -10.14
N ALA A 41 -1.45 49.29 -9.43
CA ALA A 41 -1.81 48.57 -8.23
C ALA A 41 -1.56 49.41 -6.96
N GLN A 42 -2.52 49.39 -6.03
CA GLN A 42 -2.30 49.91 -4.68
C GLN A 42 -1.46 48.93 -3.87
N VAL A 43 -0.20 49.29 -3.60
CA VAL A 43 0.76 48.43 -2.90
C VAL A 43 1.24 49.12 -1.63
N GLY A 44 1.22 48.40 -0.51
CA GLY A 44 1.80 48.82 0.78
C GLY A 44 2.82 47.78 1.26
N LEU A 45 3.98 48.24 1.73
CA LEU A 45 5.07 47.41 2.25
C LEU A 45 5.56 48.02 3.56
N ILE A 46 5.58 47.20 4.62
CA ILE A 46 6.06 47.56 5.96
C ILE A 46 7.12 46.54 6.37
N ILE A 47 8.31 47.00 6.75
CA ILE A 47 9.44 46.15 7.14
C ILE A 47 10.03 46.68 8.43
N PHE A 48 10.04 45.85 9.48
CA PHE A 48 10.82 46.11 10.69
C PHE A 48 12.15 45.37 10.60
N SER A 49 13.26 46.09 10.75
CA SER A 49 14.58 45.45 10.86
C SER A 49 14.69 44.70 12.19
N SER A 50 15.69 43.81 12.30
CA SER A 50 16.05 43.18 13.60
C SER A 50 16.53 44.19 14.65
N THR A 51 16.76 45.45 14.27
CA THR A 51 17.08 46.56 15.18
C THR A 51 15.85 47.40 15.51
N GLY A 52 14.64 46.96 15.15
CA GLY A 52 13.38 47.67 15.38
C GLY A 52 13.12 48.86 14.45
N LYS A 53 13.96 49.10 13.44
CA LYS A 53 13.81 50.25 12.54
C LYS A 53 12.75 49.97 11.47
N LEU A 54 11.77 50.86 11.36
CA LEU A 54 10.72 50.81 10.35
C LEU A 54 11.24 51.28 8.99
N HIS A 55 10.92 50.50 7.95
CA HIS A 55 11.09 50.84 6.55
C HIS A 55 9.77 50.56 5.83
N GLU A 56 9.21 51.58 5.20
CA GLU A 56 7.91 51.47 4.54
C GLU A 56 7.93 52.01 3.11
N PHE A 57 7.00 51.52 2.31
CA PHE A 57 6.68 52.02 0.97
C PHE A 57 5.19 51.86 0.70
N THR A 58 4.62 52.87 0.05
CA THR A 58 3.24 52.83 -0.43
C THR A 58 3.18 53.53 -1.79
N THR A 59 2.28 53.08 -2.66
CA THR A 59 2.03 53.76 -3.94
C THR A 59 1.15 55.00 -3.79
N SER A 60 0.40 55.12 -2.69
CA SER A 60 -0.43 56.29 -2.37
C SER A 60 -0.25 56.71 -0.91
N SER A 61 -1.13 56.27 -0.01
CA SER A 61 -1.06 56.51 1.43
C SER A 61 -1.18 55.19 2.17
N MET A 62 -0.28 54.94 3.12
CA MET A 62 -0.30 53.72 3.93
C MET A 62 -1.62 53.62 4.70
N LYS A 63 -2.11 54.75 5.21
CA LYS A 63 -3.42 54.84 5.87
C LYS A 63 -4.55 54.38 4.96
N ASN A 64 -4.60 54.86 3.72
CA ASN A 64 -5.67 54.52 2.77
C ASN A 64 -5.62 53.04 2.35
N VAL A 65 -4.42 52.48 2.16
CA VAL A 65 -4.24 51.06 1.82
C VAL A 65 -4.69 50.17 2.99
N ILE A 66 -4.33 50.54 4.22
CA ILE A 66 -4.75 49.83 5.44
C ILE A 66 -6.26 49.98 5.67
N GLU A 67 -6.83 51.18 5.50
CA GLU A 67 -8.27 51.41 5.61
C GLU A 67 -9.06 50.63 4.57
N ARG A 68 -8.59 50.58 3.32
CA ARG A 68 -9.22 49.75 2.28
C ARG A 68 -9.13 48.26 2.60
N TYR A 69 -7.99 47.80 3.12
CA TYR A 69 -7.84 46.43 3.59
C TYR A 69 -8.80 46.13 4.75
N ASN A 70 -8.90 47.02 5.73
CA ASN A 70 -9.80 46.87 6.88
C ASN A 70 -11.26 46.93 6.46
N LYS A 71 -11.64 47.80 5.51
CA LYS A 71 -12.99 47.88 4.96
C LYS A 71 -13.37 46.61 4.20
N VAL A 72 -12.50 46.08 3.34
CA VAL A 72 -12.75 44.79 2.65
C VAL A 72 -12.76 43.63 3.64
N LYS A 73 -11.93 43.69 4.69
CA LYS A 73 -11.93 42.72 5.79
C LYS A 73 -13.24 42.83 6.59
N GLU A 74 -13.76 44.01 6.87
CA GLU A 74 -15.01 44.26 7.59
C GLU A 74 -16.24 43.90 6.74
N GLU A 75 -16.24 44.17 5.44
CA GLU A 75 -17.27 43.73 4.49
C GLU A 75 -17.28 42.19 4.35
N ASN A 76 -16.10 41.54 4.40
CA ASN A 76 -16.01 40.09 4.52
C ASN A 76 -16.45 39.58 5.91
N HIS A 77 -16.32 40.37 6.98
CA HIS A 77 -16.84 40.03 8.31
C HIS A 77 -18.34 40.32 8.48
N GLN A 78 -18.96 41.18 7.66
CA GLN A 78 -20.42 41.37 7.67
C GLN A 78 -21.16 40.16 7.07
N LEU A 79 -20.48 39.32 6.28
CA LEU A 79 -20.95 37.98 5.89
C LEU A 79 -20.70 36.91 6.97
N LEU A 80 -19.97 37.23 8.06
CA LEU A 80 -19.53 36.32 9.12
C LEU A 80 -19.81 36.92 10.50
N ASN A 81 -21.09 36.92 10.90
CA ASN A 81 -21.47 37.09 12.30
C ASN A 81 -21.04 35.82 13.09
N PRO A 82 -20.40 35.90 14.28
CA PRO A 82 -19.97 34.70 15.04
C PRO A 82 -21.10 33.70 15.33
N ALA A 83 -22.34 34.20 15.49
CA ALA A 83 -23.53 33.35 15.62
C ALA A 83 -23.90 32.64 14.30
N SER A 84 -23.70 33.29 13.16
CA SER A 84 -23.94 32.73 11.83
C SER A 84 -22.85 31.75 11.40
N GLU A 85 -21.59 32.00 11.80
CA GLU A 85 -20.48 31.07 11.59
C GLU A 85 -20.63 29.80 12.45
N ALA A 86 -21.02 29.95 13.72
CA ALA A 86 -21.38 28.81 14.56
C ALA A 86 -22.55 28.01 13.97
N MET A 87 -23.60 28.69 13.48
CA MET A 87 -24.74 28.04 12.81
C MET A 87 -24.36 27.35 11.48
N PHE A 88 -23.47 27.96 10.68
CA PHE A 88 -22.98 27.37 9.44
C PHE A 88 -22.13 26.12 9.71
N TRP A 89 -21.15 26.20 10.61
CA TRP A 89 -20.34 25.03 10.99
C TRP A 89 -21.14 23.98 11.74
N GLN A 90 -22.18 24.36 12.47
CA GLN A 90 -23.13 23.42 13.08
C GLN A 90 -23.99 22.73 12.01
N GLY A 91 -24.39 23.45 10.95
CA GLY A 91 -25.05 22.90 9.77
C GLY A 91 -24.16 21.95 8.99
N GLU A 92 -22.91 22.32 8.71
CA GLU A 92 -21.92 21.48 8.05
C GLU A 92 -21.57 20.25 8.90
N ALA A 93 -21.39 20.41 10.21
CA ALA A 93 -21.17 19.30 11.12
C ALA A 93 -22.39 18.36 11.18
N ALA A 94 -23.61 18.89 11.13
CA ALA A 94 -24.83 18.09 11.05
C ALA A 94 -24.93 17.35 9.71
N HIS A 95 -24.61 18.01 8.60
CA HIS A 95 -24.58 17.41 7.26
C HIS A 95 -23.55 16.29 7.17
N LEU A 96 -22.32 16.51 7.66
CA LEU A 96 -21.27 15.50 7.71
C LEU A 96 -21.64 14.33 8.63
N ARG A 97 -22.27 14.60 9.78
CA ARG A 97 -22.81 13.54 10.65
C ARG A 97 -23.88 12.71 9.95
N GLN A 98 -24.78 13.35 9.20
CA GLN A 98 -25.79 12.66 8.42
C GLN A 98 -25.17 11.80 7.30
N GLN A 99 -24.17 12.32 6.58
CA GLN A 99 -23.43 11.54 5.58
C GLN A 99 -22.72 10.34 6.20
N LEU A 100 -22.09 10.53 7.36
CA LEU A 100 -21.43 9.46 8.11
C LEU A 100 -22.44 8.39 8.55
N GLN A 101 -23.58 8.80 9.09
CA GLN A 101 -24.66 7.89 9.48
C GLN A 101 -25.21 7.11 8.29
N HIS A 102 -25.46 7.78 7.16
CA HIS A 102 -25.91 7.13 5.93
C HIS A 102 -24.86 6.13 5.42
N LEU A 103 -23.57 6.48 5.45
CA LEU A 103 -22.50 5.59 5.04
C LEU A 103 -22.37 4.38 5.98
N GLN A 104 -22.46 4.60 7.29
CA GLN A 104 -22.45 3.54 8.30
C GLN A 104 -23.66 2.61 8.18
N GLN A 105 -24.84 3.17 7.91
CA GLN A 105 -26.06 2.40 7.66
C GLN A 105 -25.94 1.59 6.36
N SER A 106 -25.46 2.22 5.28
CA SER A 106 -25.20 1.54 4.00
C SER A 106 -24.19 0.39 4.17
N HIS A 107 -23.14 0.57 4.98
CA HIS A 107 -22.19 -0.47 5.31
C HIS A 107 -22.82 -1.61 6.11
N ARG A 108 -23.62 -1.32 7.14
CA ARG A 108 -24.37 -2.33 7.91
C ARG A 108 -25.33 -3.12 7.00
N GLN A 109 -26.06 -2.45 6.13
CA GLN A 109 -26.96 -3.08 5.16
C GLN A 109 -26.19 -3.99 4.19
N LEU A 110 -25.03 -3.56 3.68
CA LEU A 110 -24.15 -4.39 2.85
C LEU A 110 -23.63 -5.64 3.59
N LEU A 111 -23.51 -5.59 4.92
CA LEU A 111 -23.18 -6.73 5.77
C LEU A 111 -24.40 -7.60 6.15
N GLY A 112 -25.59 -7.23 5.70
CA GLY A 112 -26.84 -7.92 6.02
C GLY A 112 -27.44 -7.56 7.38
N GLU A 113 -26.95 -6.49 8.02
CA GLU A 113 -27.44 -5.98 9.30
C GLU A 113 -28.50 -4.87 9.08
N GLU A 114 -29.45 -4.73 10.00
CA GLU A 114 -30.47 -3.66 9.99
C GLU A 114 -31.24 -3.51 8.66
N LEU A 115 -31.57 -4.64 8.02
CA LEU A 115 -32.39 -4.66 6.79
C LEU A 115 -33.89 -4.42 7.07
N SER A 116 -34.30 -4.49 8.34
CA SER A 116 -35.67 -4.20 8.79
C SER A 116 -36.03 -2.74 8.51
N GLY A 117 -36.91 -2.51 7.54
CA GLY A 117 -37.35 -1.17 7.13
C GLY A 117 -36.96 -0.79 5.69
N MET A 118 -36.19 -1.62 4.99
CA MET A 118 -35.93 -1.43 3.55
C MET A 118 -37.10 -1.93 2.70
N SER A 119 -37.39 -1.24 1.59
CA SER A 119 -38.39 -1.71 0.62
C SER A 119 -37.83 -2.87 -0.21
N VAL A 120 -38.70 -3.69 -0.79
CA VAL A 120 -38.30 -4.81 -1.69
C VAL A 120 -37.41 -4.32 -2.83
N ASN A 121 -37.68 -3.12 -3.38
CA ASN A 121 -36.87 -2.51 -4.43
C ASN A 121 -35.47 -2.12 -3.93
N ASP A 122 -35.35 -1.66 -2.70
CA ASP A 122 -34.05 -1.32 -2.10
C ASP A 122 -33.22 -2.56 -1.77
N LEU A 123 -33.87 -3.64 -1.30
CA LEU A 123 -33.21 -4.93 -1.13
C LEU A 123 -32.72 -5.49 -2.47
N HIS A 124 -33.54 -5.42 -3.51
CA HIS A 124 -33.13 -5.87 -4.85
C HIS A 124 -31.93 -5.06 -5.39
N ARG A 125 -31.93 -3.74 -5.21
CA ARG A 125 -30.80 -2.89 -5.60
C ARG A 125 -29.52 -3.22 -4.82
N LEU A 126 -29.65 -3.56 -3.54
CA LEU A 126 -28.55 -4.01 -2.69
C LEU A 126 -28.00 -5.36 -3.15
N GLU A 127 -28.89 -6.30 -3.46
CA GLU A 127 -28.57 -7.62 -4.02
C GLU A 127 -27.80 -7.49 -5.35
N THR A 128 -28.29 -6.71 -6.31
CA THR A 128 -27.59 -6.47 -7.58
C THR A 128 -26.20 -5.89 -7.36
N LYS A 129 -26.04 -4.97 -6.40
CA LYS A 129 -24.74 -4.36 -6.08
C LYS A 129 -23.77 -5.39 -5.49
N LEU A 130 -24.24 -6.26 -4.61
CA LEU A 130 -23.44 -7.35 -4.04
C LEU A 130 -23.07 -8.38 -5.12
N GLU A 131 -23.99 -8.73 -5.99
CA GLU A 131 -23.78 -9.68 -7.08
C GLU A 131 -22.74 -9.18 -8.08
N MET A 132 -22.83 -7.90 -8.50
CA MET A 132 -21.81 -7.28 -9.36
C MET A 132 -20.42 -7.28 -8.71
N SER A 133 -20.34 -6.94 -7.41
CA SER A 133 -19.08 -6.96 -6.67
C SER A 133 -18.52 -8.37 -6.53
N LEU A 134 -19.37 -9.36 -6.26
CA LEU A 134 -19.00 -10.76 -6.13
C LEU A 134 -18.49 -11.33 -7.46
N ASN A 135 -19.17 -11.00 -8.56
CA ASN A 135 -18.75 -11.39 -9.90
C ASN A 135 -17.36 -10.82 -10.23
N GLY A 136 -17.10 -9.55 -9.90
CA GLY A 136 -15.77 -8.94 -10.06
C GLY A 136 -14.68 -9.67 -9.27
N VAL A 137 -14.97 -10.07 -8.02
CA VAL A 137 -14.05 -10.87 -7.20
C VAL A 137 -13.83 -12.26 -7.82
N ARG A 138 -14.88 -12.90 -8.34
CA ARG A 138 -14.80 -14.23 -8.97
C ARG A 138 -13.90 -14.22 -10.20
N ILE A 139 -14.14 -13.28 -11.11
CA ILE A 139 -13.33 -13.10 -12.33
C ILE A 139 -11.86 -12.86 -11.95
N ARG A 140 -11.59 -12.02 -10.95
CA ARG A 140 -10.22 -11.75 -10.50
C ARG A 140 -9.54 -13.00 -9.93
N LYS A 141 -10.25 -13.80 -9.12
CA LYS A 141 -9.71 -15.05 -8.55
C LYS A 141 -9.44 -16.09 -9.63
N GLU A 142 -10.35 -16.23 -10.58
CA GLU A 142 -10.21 -17.16 -11.71
C GLU A 142 -9.02 -16.79 -12.59
N GLN A 143 -8.83 -15.49 -12.86
CA GLN A 143 -7.66 -15.00 -13.58
C GLN A 143 -6.35 -15.35 -12.85
N ILE A 144 -6.27 -15.09 -11.54
CA ILE A 144 -5.07 -15.40 -10.73
C ILE A 144 -4.77 -16.90 -10.76
N LEU A 145 -5.77 -17.75 -10.54
CA LEU A 145 -5.60 -19.20 -10.58
C LEU A 145 -5.14 -19.69 -11.95
N THR A 146 -5.71 -19.12 -13.02
CA THR A 146 -5.33 -19.46 -14.39
C THR A 146 -3.87 -19.10 -14.67
N ASP A 147 -3.43 -17.94 -14.19
CA ASP A 147 -2.05 -17.49 -14.36
C ASP A 147 -1.07 -18.36 -13.54
N GLU A 148 -1.45 -18.76 -12.32
CA GLU A 148 -0.66 -19.66 -11.48
C GLU A 148 -0.54 -21.08 -12.08
N ILE A 149 -1.61 -21.62 -12.66
CA ILE A 149 -1.59 -22.91 -13.39
C ILE A 149 -0.62 -22.82 -14.57
N LYS A 150 -0.65 -21.74 -15.34
CA LYS A 150 0.28 -21.54 -16.48
C LYS A 150 1.73 -21.46 -16.02
N GLU A 151 2.00 -20.75 -14.93
CA GLU A 151 3.35 -20.64 -14.37
C GLU A 151 3.87 -22.00 -13.88
N LEU A 152 3.05 -22.77 -13.16
CA LEU A 152 3.40 -24.11 -12.69
C LEU A 152 3.63 -25.08 -13.86
N HIS A 153 2.81 -25.02 -14.91
CA HIS A 153 2.99 -25.83 -16.11
C HIS A 153 4.31 -25.50 -16.82
N HIS A 154 4.66 -24.20 -16.91
CA HIS A 154 5.93 -23.77 -17.48
C HIS A 154 7.13 -24.27 -16.67
N LYS A 155 7.09 -24.16 -15.34
CA LYS A 155 8.12 -24.70 -14.45
C LYS A 155 8.26 -26.22 -14.55
N GLY A 156 7.14 -26.93 -14.61
CA GLY A 156 7.13 -28.38 -14.84
C GLY A 156 7.84 -28.77 -16.14
N SER A 157 7.57 -28.03 -17.23
CA SER A 157 8.25 -28.25 -18.52
C SER A 157 9.76 -28.00 -18.46
N LEU A 158 10.20 -26.98 -17.73
CA LEU A 158 11.63 -26.68 -17.55
C LEU A 158 12.33 -27.78 -16.77
N ILE A 159 11.74 -28.25 -15.67
CA ILE A 159 12.30 -29.33 -14.84
C ILE A 159 12.42 -30.64 -15.65
N VAL A 160 11.43 -30.94 -16.50
CA VAL A 160 11.49 -32.11 -17.39
C VAL A 160 12.67 -32.01 -18.36
N GLU A 161 12.92 -30.84 -18.94
CA GLU A 161 14.04 -30.64 -19.86
C GLU A 161 15.39 -30.67 -19.13
N GLU A 162 15.50 -30.05 -17.95
CA GLU A 162 16.71 -30.12 -17.11
C GLU A 162 17.03 -31.57 -16.70
N ASN A 163 16.02 -32.33 -16.27
CA ASN A 163 16.19 -33.75 -15.93
C ASN A 163 16.69 -34.55 -17.13
N LYS A 164 16.20 -34.26 -18.34
CA LYS A 164 16.66 -34.92 -19.57
C LYS A 164 18.13 -34.61 -19.87
N GLU A 165 18.55 -33.36 -19.68
CA GLU A 165 19.96 -32.97 -19.84
C GLU A 165 20.87 -33.56 -18.77
N LEU A 166 20.40 -33.65 -17.52
CA LEU A 166 21.15 -34.30 -16.44
C LEU A 166 21.35 -35.80 -16.70
N HIS A 167 20.31 -36.51 -17.17
CA HIS A 167 20.45 -37.92 -17.53
C HIS A 167 21.49 -38.12 -18.64
N LYS A 168 21.49 -37.28 -19.69
CA LYS A 168 22.51 -37.33 -20.75
C LYS A 168 23.93 -37.14 -20.19
N LYS A 169 24.12 -36.22 -19.23
CA LYS A 169 25.42 -36.01 -18.59
C LYS A 169 25.86 -37.21 -17.75
N ILE A 170 24.94 -37.84 -17.02
CA ILE A 170 25.22 -39.06 -16.25
C ILE A 170 25.65 -40.19 -17.19
N ASP A 171 24.95 -40.38 -18.31
CA ASP A 171 25.28 -41.43 -19.29
C ASP A 171 26.69 -41.21 -19.88
N LEU A 172 27.04 -39.96 -20.22
CA LEU A 172 28.38 -39.60 -20.68
C LEU A 172 29.47 -39.88 -19.63
N MET A 173 29.23 -39.53 -18.36
CA MET A 173 30.17 -39.81 -17.27
C MET A 173 30.35 -41.32 -17.02
N LEU A 174 29.27 -42.10 -17.14
CA LEU A 174 29.35 -43.55 -17.02
C LEU A 174 30.19 -44.17 -18.14
N GLN A 175 30.06 -43.66 -19.36
CA GLN A 175 30.87 -44.06 -20.50
C GLN A 175 32.35 -43.71 -20.28
N GLU A 176 32.66 -42.49 -19.89
CA GLU A 176 34.04 -42.04 -19.61
C GLU A 176 34.69 -42.87 -18.48
N ASN A 177 33.94 -43.15 -17.41
CA ASN A 177 34.42 -44.00 -16.31
C ASN A 177 34.70 -45.45 -16.76
N ALA A 178 33.93 -45.99 -17.71
CA ALA A 178 34.18 -47.32 -18.26
C ALA A 178 35.47 -47.35 -19.11
N GLU A 179 35.71 -46.29 -19.91
CA GLU A 179 36.94 -46.13 -20.69
C GLU A 179 38.17 -45.97 -19.78
N LEU A 180 38.06 -45.19 -18.71
CA LEU A 180 39.13 -45.01 -17.72
C LEU A 180 39.45 -46.30 -16.97
N LYS A 181 38.44 -47.08 -16.55
CA LYS A 181 38.67 -48.41 -15.93
C LYS A 181 39.42 -49.35 -16.87
N THR A 182 39.10 -49.33 -18.16
CA THR A 182 39.78 -50.16 -19.15
C THR A 182 41.25 -49.76 -19.32
N LYS A 183 41.56 -48.46 -19.26
CA LYS A 183 42.94 -47.94 -19.30
C LYS A 183 43.74 -48.23 -18.01
N VAL A 184 43.11 -48.20 -16.85
CA VAL A 184 43.77 -48.46 -15.55
C VAL A 184 44.08 -49.94 -15.34
N TYR A 185 43.19 -50.85 -15.75
CA TYR A 185 43.39 -52.31 -15.57
C TYR A 185 44.06 -53.02 -16.77
N GLY A 186 44.28 -52.33 -17.89
CA GLY A 186 44.96 -52.89 -19.07
C GLY A 186 46.50 -52.97 -18.95
N THR A 187 47.11 -52.46 -17.87
CA THR A 187 48.58 -52.30 -17.78
C THR A 187 49.22 -52.96 -16.56
N THR A 188 48.71 -54.10 -16.08
CA THR A 188 49.51 -54.97 -15.19
C THR A 188 49.14 -56.45 -15.38
N HIS A 189 49.98 -57.18 -16.12
CA HIS A 189 50.16 -58.61 -15.91
C HIS A 189 51.12 -58.78 -14.71
N ILE A 190 50.72 -59.55 -13.70
CA ILE A 190 51.50 -60.62 -13.02
C ILE A 190 50.65 -61.21 -11.87
N HIS A 191 50.72 -62.54 -11.77
CA HIS A 191 50.11 -63.43 -10.79
C HIS A 191 50.30 -63.04 -9.31
N HIS A 192 49.26 -63.25 -8.49
CA HIS A 192 49.34 -64.11 -7.29
C HIS A 192 47.94 -64.40 -6.70
N ASP A 193 47.74 -65.67 -6.30
CA ASP A 193 46.68 -66.14 -5.41
C ASP A 193 46.73 -65.42 -4.05
N ASP A 194 45.57 -65.01 -3.52
CA ASP A 194 45.01 -65.45 -2.22
C ASP A 194 43.85 -64.55 -1.76
N ASN A 195 42.81 -65.20 -1.21
CA ASN A 195 41.78 -64.74 -0.28
C ASN A 195 41.57 -63.22 -0.03
N GLU A 196 40.41 -62.68 -0.46
CA GLU A 196 39.46 -61.93 0.40
C GLU A 196 38.22 -61.51 -0.42
N LEU A 197 37.11 -62.21 -0.24
CA LEU A 197 35.83 -61.88 -0.88
C LEU A 197 35.07 -60.84 -0.03
N HIS A 198 35.36 -59.56 -0.20
CA HIS A 198 34.42 -58.50 0.19
C HIS A 198 33.25 -58.43 -0.83
N PRO A 199 31.98 -58.41 -0.38
CA PRO A 199 30.84 -58.46 -1.30
C PRO A 199 30.67 -57.13 -2.05
N ARG A 200 30.69 -57.20 -3.39
CA ARG A 200 30.23 -56.14 -4.28
C ARG A 200 28.77 -55.76 -3.96
N ILE A 201 28.54 -54.53 -3.51
CA ILE A 201 27.21 -53.92 -3.54
C ILE A 201 26.89 -53.58 -5.01
N SER A 202 26.08 -54.42 -5.64
CA SER A 202 25.49 -54.14 -6.95
C SER A 202 24.20 -53.35 -6.74
N LEU A 203 24.25 -52.02 -6.89
CA LEU A 203 23.05 -51.21 -7.02
C LEU A 203 22.54 -51.35 -8.46
N GLN A 204 21.65 -52.31 -8.70
CA GLN A 204 20.83 -52.35 -9.91
C GLN A 204 19.82 -51.20 -9.86
N LEU A 205 20.12 -50.11 -10.57
CA LEU A 205 19.11 -49.14 -10.97
C LEU A 205 18.45 -49.65 -12.26
N SER A 206 17.20 -50.09 -12.12
CA SER A 206 16.36 -50.56 -13.22
C SER A 206 16.04 -49.39 -14.17
N GLN A 207 16.43 -49.48 -15.44
CA GLN A 207 15.89 -48.60 -16.48
C GLN A 207 14.45 -49.00 -16.81
N PRO A 208 13.49 -48.06 -16.96
CA PRO A 208 12.18 -48.39 -17.51
C PRO A 208 12.25 -48.41 -19.05
N GLN A 209 11.92 -49.57 -19.64
CA GLN A 209 11.61 -49.67 -21.07
C GLN A 209 10.24 -49.06 -21.38
N PRO A 210 10.04 -48.46 -22.57
CA PRO A 210 8.78 -47.87 -22.98
C PRO A 210 7.79 -48.93 -23.46
N GLN A 211 6.60 -49.00 -22.85
CA GLN A 211 5.45 -49.72 -23.39
C GLN A 211 4.16 -48.88 -23.30
N PRO A 212 3.19 -49.11 -24.21
CA PRO A 212 2.12 -48.16 -24.51
C PRO A 212 1.05 -48.14 -23.43
N LEU A 213 0.62 -46.94 -23.06
CA LEU A 213 -0.37 -46.69 -22.02
C LEU A 213 -1.76 -47.22 -22.40
N LYS A 214 -2.24 -48.26 -21.72
CA LYS A 214 -3.68 -48.57 -21.58
C LYS A 214 -4.04 -48.98 -20.15
N ASN A 215 -4.81 -48.09 -19.53
CA ASN A 215 -5.89 -48.29 -18.56
C ASN A 215 -5.82 -49.48 -17.59
N TYR A 216 -5.52 -49.19 -16.31
CA TYR A 216 -6.22 -49.81 -15.17
C TYR A 216 -6.37 -48.78 -14.04
N LEU A 217 -7.63 -48.54 -13.65
CA LEU A 217 -8.07 -47.83 -12.45
C LEU A 217 -9.03 -48.81 -11.74
N PRO A 218 -8.91 -49.01 -10.43
CA PRO A 218 -10.10 -48.75 -9.60
C PRO A 218 -9.84 -48.25 -8.16
N THR A 219 -10.61 -47.21 -7.77
CA THR A 219 -11.27 -46.91 -6.46
C THR A 219 -10.42 -46.90 -5.17
N GLU A 220 -10.34 -45.81 -4.39
CA GLU A 220 -11.44 -45.03 -3.78
C GLU A 220 -11.23 -43.51 -3.88
N THR A 221 -12.25 -42.83 -4.41
CA THR A 221 -12.33 -41.37 -4.50
C THR A 221 -13.29 -40.86 -3.43
N MET A 222 -12.80 -39.98 -2.54
CA MET A 222 -13.67 -39.12 -1.75
C MET A 222 -14.39 -38.15 -2.69
N LYS A 223 -15.73 -38.21 -2.66
CA LYS A 223 -16.68 -37.54 -3.56
C LYS A 223 -16.54 -36.01 -3.57
N LEU A 224 -16.23 -35.44 -4.74
CA LEU A 224 -16.57 -34.07 -5.10
C LEU A 224 -17.94 -34.08 -5.81
N GLY A 225 -18.95 -33.44 -5.21
CA GLY A 225 -20.29 -33.32 -5.77
C GLY A 225 -20.31 -32.39 -7.00
N LYS A 226 -20.87 -32.91 -8.10
CA LYS A 226 -21.11 -32.23 -9.38
C LYS A 226 -22.07 -31.04 -9.23
N LEU A 227 -21.83 -29.96 -9.98
CA LEU A 227 -22.88 -29.11 -10.52
C LEU A 227 -22.60 -28.94 -12.03
N HIS A 228 -23.54 -29.45 -12.82
CA HIS A 228 -23.55 -29.46 -14.28
C HIS A 228 -23.76 -28.04 -14.83
N ASN A 229 -23.03 -27.75 -15.92
CA ASN A 229 -23.46 -26.79 -16.94
C ASN A 229 -24.76 -27.29 -17.58
N TYR A 230 -25.78 -26.44 -17.60
CA TYR A 230 -26.86 -26.52 -18.58
C TYR A 230 -26.91 -25.18 -19.31
N ASP A 231 -26.48 -25.20 -20.57
CA ASP A 231 -26.87 -24.21 -21.56
C ASP A 231 -28.38 -24.31 -21.76
N TYR A 232 -29.08 -23.16 -21.74
CA TYR A 232 -30.37 -23.01 -22.39
C TYR A 232 -30.43 -21.66 -23.09
N ASP A 233 -30.36 -21.76 -24.41
CA ASP A 233 -30.84 -20.82 -25.41
C ASP A 233 -32.34 -20.53 -25.17
N TYR A 234 -32.77 -19.27 -25.24
CA TYR A 234 -34.20 -18.94 -25.30
C TYR A 234 -34.49 -17.79 -26.27
N ASP A 235 -35.20 -18.21 -27.32
CA ASP A 235 -35.94 -17.47 -28.32
C ASP A 235 -36.83 -16.37 -27.74
N LEU A 236 -36.78 -15.17 -28.34
CA LEU A 236 -37.77 -14.12 -28.14
C LEU A 236 -39.08 -14.50 -28.85
N LYS A 237 -40.14 -14.80 -28.08
CA LYS A 237 -41.52 -14.62 -28.54
C LYS A 237 -42.33 -13.83 -27.52
N THR A 238 -42.73 -12.64 -27.98
CA THR A 238 -43.78 -11.76 -27.47
C THR A 238 -45.01 -12.52 -27.01
N TYR A 239 -45.48 -12.31 -25.79
CA TYR A 239 -46.90 -12.42 -25.46
C TYR A 239 -47.34 -11.41 -24.41
N ASP A 240 -48.58 -11.01 -24.63
CA ASP A 240 -49.27 -9.80 -24.26
C ASP A 240 -49.78 -9.81 -22.81
N ALA A 241 -49.94 -8.62 -22.24
CA ALA A 241 -50.50 -8.40 -20.92
C ALA A 241 -52.02 -8.51 -20.96
N ARG A 242 -52.62 -9.38 -20.12
CA ARG A 242 -53.92 -9.18 -19.43
C ARG A 242 -54.34 -10.41 -18.62
N SER A 243 -54.97 -10.11 -17.48
CA SER A 243 -55.89 -10.94 -16.69
C SER A 243 -55.37 -11.85 -15.56
N LEU A 244 -55.64 -11.34 -14.35
CA LEU A 244 -56.41 -11.97 -13.26
C LEU A 244 -55.72 -12.86 -12.21
N HIS A 245 -55.79 -12.33 -10.99
CA HIS A 245 -56.09 -12.94 -9.69
C HIS A 245 -54.99 -13.49 -8.76
N SER A 246 -55.22 -13.15 -7.49
CA SER A 246 -54.40 -13.23 -6.28
C SER A 246 -53.86 -14.61 -5.92
N PRO A 247 -52.62 -14.72 -5.40
CA PRO A 247 -52.15 -15.95 -4.78
C PRO A 247 -52.55 -16.02 -3.30
N SER A 248 -53.18 -17.14 -2.94
CA SER A 248 -53.57 -17.53 -1.58
C SER A 248 -52.41 -17.57 -0.56
N ARG A 249 -52.74 -17.40 0.74
CA ARG A 249 -51.82 -17.41 1.89
C ARG A 249 -50.84 -18.58 1.95
N PHE A 250 -51.12 -19.70 1.30
CA PHE A 250 -50.24 -20.88 1.24
C PHE A 250 -48.93 -20.63 0.46
N SER A 251 -48.92 -19.70 -0.51
CA SER A 251 -47.71 -19.37 -1.26
C SER A 251 -46.73 -18.50 -0.47
N ILE A 252 -47.22 -17.72 0.51
CA ILE A 252 -46.39 -16.82 1.33
C ILE A 252 -45.68 -17.60 2.45
N GLU A 253 -46.32 -18.60 3.07
CA GLU A 253 -45.64 -19.45 4.06
C GLU A 253 -44.57 -20.35 3.44
N MET A 254 -44.80 -20.88 2.24
CA MET A 254 -43.78 -21.58 1.46
C MET A 254 -42.59 -20.67 1.15
N LEU A 255 -42.84 -19.43 0.71
CA LEU A 255 -41.79 -18.43 0.48
C LEU A 255 -41.05 -18.06 1.77
N LEU A 256 -41.73 -17.89 2.90
CA LEU A 256 -41.11 -17.59 4.19
C LEU A 256 -40.29 -18.78 4.73
N HIS A 257 -40.73 -20.02 4.50
CA HIS A 257 -39.99 -21.21 4.87
C HIS A 257 -38.76 -21.41 3.98
N SER A 258 -38.89 -21.18 2.67
CA SER A 258 -37.76 -21.18 1.73
C SER A 258 -36.76 -20.06 2.03
N VAL A 259 -37.21 -18.85 2.38
CA VAL A 259 -36.36 -17.72 2.81
C VAL A 259 -35.72 -18.00 4.17
N SER A 260 -36.40 -18.67 5.09
CA SER A 260 -35.83 -19.13 6.39
C SER A 260 -34.77 -20.21 6.19
N LEU A 261 -34.99 -21.14 5.26
CA LEU A 261 -34.02 -22.17 4.90
C LEU A 261 -32.83 -21.58 4.13
N LEU A 262 -33.07 -20.60 3.23
CA LEU A 262 -32.05 -19.82 2.55
C LEU A 262 -31.27 -18.93 3.52
N THR A 263 -31.89 -18.35 4.54
CA THR A 263 -31.18 -17.55 5.58
C THR A 263 -30.41 -18.43 6.57
N LYS A 264 -30.89 -19.64 6.89
CA LYS A 264 -30.13 -20.64 7.65
C LYS A 264 -28.96 -21.19 6.84
N ASN A 265 -29.14 -21.46 5.56
CA ASN A 265 -28.05 -21.86 4.66
C ASN A 265 -27.12 -20.69 4.34
N LEU A 266 -27.59 -19.46 4.22
CA LEU A 266 -26.75 -18.26 4.13
C LEU A 266 -25.97 -18.05 5.42
N ARG A 267 -26.52 -18.32 6.61
CA ARG A 267 -25.77 -18.30 7.89
C ARG A 267 -24.75 -19.44 8.01
N ALA A 268 -25.05 -20.63 7.48
CA ALA A 268 -24.12 -21.75 7.44
C ALA A 268 -23.03 -21.58 6.35
N THR A 269 -23.32 -20.82 5.29
CA THR A 269 -22.41 -20.58 4.14
C THR A 269 -21.73 -19.20 4.18
N THR A 270 -22.15 -18.28 5.06
CA THR A 270 -21.40 -17.06 5.45
C THR A 270 -20.27 -17.34 6.44
N LEU A 271 -20.00 -18.62 6.73
CA LEU A 271 -18.67 -19.08 7.13
C LEU A 271 -17.66 -19.11 5.97
N THR A 272 -17.92 -18.39 4.89
CA THR A 272 -16.93 -18.08 3.86
C THR A 272 -16.18 -16.78 4.21
N ARG A 273 -15.20 -16.96 5.11
CA ARG A 273 -13.83 -16.49 4.89
C ARG A 273 -13.67 -14.99 4.61
N THR A 274 -14.23 -14.13 5.47
CA THR A 274 -13.68 -12.79 5.67
C THR A 274 -12.34 -12.92 6.37
N GLN A 275 -11.22 -12.79 5.63
CA GLN A 275 -9.89 -12.67 6.22
C GLN A 275 -9.75 -11.28 6.89
N GLY A 276 -10.40 -11.09 8.03
CA GLY A 276 -9.99 -10.10 9.03
C GLY A 276 -8.81 -10.64 9.83
N PHE A 277 -8.02 -9.77 10.47
CA PHE A 277 -6.86 -10.19 11.27
C PHE A 277 -7.25 -10.91 12.57
N ARG A 278 -8.53 -10.81 12.97
CA ARG A 278 -9.23 -11.81 13.80
C ARG A 278 -9.61 -13.06 13.00
N SER A 279 -8.64 -13.65 12.31
CA SER A 279 -8.86 -14.88 11.51
C SER A 279 -9.02 -16.09 12.42
N ASN A 280 -9.66 -17.16 11.93
CA ASN A 280 -9.74 -18.43 12.67
C ASN A 280 -8.34 -18.93 13.07
N ALA A 281 -7.34 -18.81 12.19
CA ALA A 281 -5.96 -19.18 12.49
C ALA A 281 -5.35 -18.35 13.64
N ALA A 282 -5.65 -17.05 13.71
CA ALA A 282 -5.17 -16.21 14.80
C ALA A 282 -5.88 -16.53 16.14
N LEU A 283 -7.20 -16.79 16.09
CA LEU A 283 -7.98 -17.22 17.25
C LEU A 283 -7.56 -18.61 17.76
N GLU A 284 -7.21 -19.53 16.86
CA GLU A 284 -6.63 -20.83 17.21
C GLU A 284 -5.27 -20.67 17.89
N SER A 285 -4.41 -19.77 17.39
CA SER A 285 -3.13 -19.45 18.05
C SER A 285 -3.32 -18.87 19.45
N LEU A 286 -4.31 -17.99 19.65
CA LEU A 286 -4.68 -17.48 20.98
C LEU A 286 -5.18 -18.59 21.90
N THR A 287 -5.99 -19.52 21.37
CA THR A 287 -6.50 -20.68 22.12
C THR A 287 -5.36 -21.59 22.58
N LYS A 288 -4.40 -21.87 21.69
CA LYS A 288 -3.18 -22.65 22.02
C LYS A 288 -2.35 -21.94 23.08
N ALA A 289 -2.14 -20.63 22.95
CA ALA A 289 -1.41 -19.85 23.94
C ALA A 289 -2.08 -19.85 25.32
N ARG A 290 -3.43 -19.84 25.37
CA ARG A 290 -4.21 -20.01 26.60
C ARG A 290 -3.99 -21.37 27.24
N GLN A 291 -4.02 -22.44 26.45
CA GLN A 291 -3.75 -23.81 26.93
C GLN A 291 -2.31 -23.95 27.46
N GLN A 292 -1.36 -23.30 26.79
CA GLN A 292 0.07 -23.33 27.15
C GLN A 292 0.46 -22.30 28.22
N ARG A 293 -0.49 -21.49 28.72
CA ARG A 293 -0.25 -20.38 29.68
C ARG A 293 0.91 -19.46 29.24
N THR A 294 0.92 -19.08 27.96
CA THR A 294 1.94 -18.18 27.42
C THR A 294 1.88 -16.81 28.08
N GLN A 295 3.00 -16.36 28.64
CA GLN A 295 3.08 -15.15 29.47
C GLN A 295 3.32 -13.86 28.68
N ASN A 296 3.92 -13.94 27.48
CA ASN A 296 4.36 -12.77 26.72
C ASN A 296 3.64 -12.69 25.37
N PHE A 297 3.02 -11.56 25.09
CA PHE A 297 2.26 -11.33 23.86
C PHE A 297 2.85 -10.17 23.09
N VAL A 298 3.00 -10.32 21.78
CA VAL A 298 3.49 -9.28 20.87
C VAL A 298 2.48 -9.09 19.76
N LEU A 299 1.96 -7.88 19.66
CA LEU A 299 1.09 -7.45 18.58
C LEU A 299 1.86 -6.41 17.77
N TYR A 300 1.92 -6.56 16.45
CA TYR A 300 2.60 -5.60 15.58
C TYR A 300 1.70 -5.08 14.46
N ASN A 301 1.90 -3.83 14.08
CA ASN A 301 1.16 -3.20 13.00
C ASN A 301 1.44 -3.91 11.66
N TYR A 302 0.39 -4.45 11.05
CA TYR A 302 0.42 -5.11 9.76
C TYR A 302 -0.42 -4.33 8.74
N PRO A 303 0.03 -4.20 7.47
CA PRO A 303 1.30 -4.69 6.90
C PRO A 303 2.38 -3.60 6.94
N SER A 304 2.96 -3.32 8.10
CA SER A 304 4.06 -2.36 8.26
C SER A 304 5.41 -3.08 8.34
N PHE A 305 6.41 -2.60 7.60
CA PHE A 305 7.79 -3.09 7.76
C PHE A 305 8.37 -2.68 9.12
N SER A 306 8.09 -1.46 9.58
CA SER A 306 8.43 -1.00 10.94
C SER A 306 7.83 -1.93 12.00
N GLY A 307 6.56 -2.30 11.84
CA GLY A 307 5.91 -3.29 12.72
C GLY A 307 6.54 -4.68 12.64
N ALA A 308 6.83 -5.18 11.43
CA ALA A 308 7.41 -6.50 11.23
C ALA A 308 8.84 -6.62 11.78
N PHE A 309 9.70 -5.62 11.57
CA PHE A 309 11.03 -5.57 12.18
C PHE A 309 10.96 -5.41 13.71
N SER A 310 10.02 -4.61 14.22
CA SER A 310 9.76 -4.56 15.66
C SER A 310 9.41 -5.95 16.22
N ALA A 311 8.55 -6.70 15.53
CA ALA A 311 8.20 -8.06 15.89
C ALA A 311 9.38 -9.03 15.82
N LEU A 312 10.28 -8.87 14.84
CA LEU A 312 11.53 -9.62 14.74
C LEU A 312 12.40 -9.40 15.98
N PHE A 313 12.60 -8.14 16.42
CA PHE A 313 13.42 -7.86 17.60
C PHE A 313 12.80 -8.42 18.88
N ALA A 314 11.47 -8.35 19.01
CA ALA A 314 10.77 -9.02 20.09
C ALA A 314 10.94 -10.55 20.03
N HIS A 315 10.84 -11.16 18.85
CA HIS A 315 11.06 -12.59 18.64
C HIS A 315 12.47 -13.01 19.09
N LEU A 316 13.49 -12.29 18.62
CA LEU A 316 14.89 -12.55 18.96
C LEU A 316 15.10 -12.41 20.47
N PHE A 317 14.60 -11.36 21.10
CA PHE A 317 14.75 -11.14 22.54
C PHE A 317 14.17 -12.30 23.36
N HIS A 318 12.92 -12.68 23.11
CA HIS A 318 12.28 -13.77 23.86
C HIS A 318 12.95 -15.12 23.59
N ARG A 319 13.40 -15.36 22.34
CA ARG A 319 14.16 -16.57 21.99
C ARG A 319 15.49 -16.63 22.73
N HIS A 320 16.25 -15.53 22.82
CA HIS A 320 17.51 -15.50 23.57
C HIS A 320 17.35 -15.80 25.06
N LEU A 321 16.18 -15.47 25.63
CA LEU A 321 15.85 -15.72 27.04
C LEU A 321 15.07 -17.03 27.26
N ASN A 322 14.79 -17.80 26.20
CA ASN A 322 13.92 -18.99 26.25
C ASN A 322 12.54 -18.70 26.89
N LEU A 323 11.99 -17.51 26.67
CA LEU A 323 10.69 -17.10 27.20
C LEU A 323 9.57 -17.44 26.20
N PRO A 324 8.48 -18.10 26.65
CA PRO A 324 7.30 -18.32 25.82
C PRO A 324 6.70 -16.99 25.35
N CYS A 325 6.50 -16.85 24.04
CA CYS A 325 5.99 -15.62 23.44
C CYS A 325 5.07 -15.92 22.24
N LEU A 326 3.88 -15.34 22.24
CA LEU A 326 2.97 -15.37 21.09
C LEU A 326 3.09 -14.05 20.31
N ILE A 327 3.37 -14.14 19.01
CA ILE A 327 3.45 -12.98 18.12
C ILE A 327 2.30 -13.03 17.11
N LEU A 328 1.54 -11.95 16.99
CA LEU A 328 0.41 -11.85 16.06
C LEU A 328 0.46 -10.54 15.26
N PRO A 329 0.10 -10.58 13.95
CA PRO A 329 -0.13 -9.38 13.18
C PRO A 329 -1.41 -8.69 13.64
N PHE A 330 -1.41 -7.36 13.63
CA PHE A 330 -2.55 -6.53 13.99
C PHE A 330 -2.84 -5.51 12.89
N SER A 331 -4.09 -5.42 12.44
CA SER A 331 -4.53 -4.38 11.51
C SER A 331 -5.80 -3.71 12.01
N SER A 332 -6.04 -2.47 11.59
CA SER A 332 -7.24 -1.70 11.92
C SER A 332 -8.52 -2.27 11.28
N VAL A 333 -8.40 -3.23 10.34
CA VAL A 333 -9.52 -3.89 9.67
C VAL A 333 -9.94 -5.12 10.48
N GLN A 334 -11.04 -4.99 11.24
CA GLN A 334 -11.56 -5.97 12.22
C GLN A 334 -10.52 -6.39 13.28
N PRO A 335 -10.18 -5.48 14.22
CA PRO A 335 -9.17 -5.73 15.25
C PRO A 335 -9.59 -6.83 16.24
N PHE A 336 -8.61 -7.38 16.97
CA PHE A 336 -8.89 -8.19 18.16
C PHE A 336 -9.69 -7.40 19.17
N ARG A 337 -10.53 -8.09 19.95
CA ARG A 337 -11.17 -7.53 21.13
C ARG A 337 -10.25 -7.70 22.34
N VAL A 338 -10.44 -6.89 23.37
CA VAL A 338 -9.63 -7.02 24.60
C VAL A 338 -9.86 -8.39 25.24
N GLU A 339 -11.09 -8.90 25.18
CA GLU A 339 -11.47 -10.22 25.68
C GLU A 339 -10.74 -11.36 24.96
N ASP A 340 -10.37 -11.18 23.69
CA ASP A 340 -9.59 -12.18 22.95
C ASP A 340 -8.17 -12.32 23.53
N LEU A 341 -7.65 -11.29 24.21
CA LEU A 341 -6.30 -11.21 24.77
C LEU A 341 -6.24 -11.40 26.30
N CYS A 342 -7.39 -11.40 26.99
CA CYS A 342 -7.46 -11.71 28.43
C CYS A 342 -7.21 -13.21 28.64
N ILE A 343 -5.96 -13.56 28.93
CA ILE A 343 -5.51 -14.92 29.22
C ILE A 343 -4.89 -14.94 30.62
N ASP A 344 -5.26 -15.94 31.41
CA ASP A 344 -4.73 -16.12 32.75
C ASP A 344 -3.21 -16.33 32.73
N GLY A 345 -2.49 -15.57 33.55
CA GLY A 345 -1.03 -15.61 33.62
C GLY A 345 -0.31 -14.77 32.58
N LEU A 346 -1.00 -13.88 31.85
CA LEU A 346 -0.36 -12.90 30.98
C LEU A 346 0.46 -11.89 31.80
N GLU A 347 1.76 -11.83 31.55
CA GLU A 347 2.69 -10.93 32.26
C GLU A 347 3.02 -9.67 31.47
N LYS A 348 3.26 -9.80 30.16
CA LYS A 348 3.66 -8.67 29.29
C LYS A 348 2.94 -8.70 27.96
N CYS A 349 2.48 -7.54 27.51
CA CYS A 349 1.91 -7.35 26.18
C CYS A 349 2.60 -6.18 25.48
N TYR A 350 3.14 -6.42 24.29
CA TYR A 350 3.82 -5.42 23.48
C TYR A 350 2.94 -5.00 22.31
N PHE A 351 2.77 -3.69 22.13
CA PHE A 351 2.15 -3.09 20.95
C PHE A 351 3.23 -2.40 20.11
N LEU A 352 3.50 -2.92 18.91
CA LEU A 352 4.66 -2.53 18.12
C LEU A 352 4.25 -1.82 16.83
N ASP A 353 4.66 -0.56 16.68
CA ASP A 353 4.29 0.32 15.56
C ASP A 353 2.79 0.71 15.52
N PHE A 354 2.10 0.64 16.66
CA PHE A 354 0.73 1.11 16.89
C PHE A 354 0.36 0.97 18.38
N LEU A 355 -0.74 1.62 18.80
CA LEU A 355 -1.29 1.50 20.17
C LEU A 355 -2.71 0.90 20.22
N GLY A 356 -3.18 0.33 19.11
CA GLY A 356 -4.54 -0.19 18.94
C GLY A 356 -5.60 0.90 18.71
N PRO A 357 -6.89 0.50 18.65
CA PRO A 357 -8.02 1.43 18.69
C PRO A 357 -8.02 2.28 19.97
N LYS A 358 -8.77 3.39 19.97
CA LYS A 358 -8.86 4.29 21.13
C LYS A 358 -9.27 3.52 22.40
N GLY A 359 -8.49 3.69 23.47
CA GLY A 359 -8.73 3.03 24.77
C GLY A 359 -8.36 1.55 24.83
N PHE A 360 -7.94 0.92 23.73
CA PHE A 360 -7.65 -0.52 23.67
C PHE A 360 -6.52 -0.95 24.61
N ALA A 361 -5.38 -0.26 24.55
CA ALA A 361 -4.23 -0.57 25.41
C ALA A 361 -4.53 -0.32 26.90
N ALA A 362 -5.27 0.75 27.22
CA ALA A 362 -5.72 1.03 28.59
C ALA A 362 -6.66 -0.05 29.12
N GLU A 363 -7.65 -0.44 28.32
CA GLU A 363 -8.62 -1.46 28.71
C GLU A 363 -7.95 -2.82 28.95
N LEU A 364 -7.01 -3.21 28.08
CA LEU A 364 -6.22 -4.42 28.29
C LEU A 364 -5.44 -4.35 29.60
N SER A 365 -4.74 -3.24 29.86
CA SER A 365 -3.99 -3.03 31.10
C SER A 365 -4.86 -2.98 32.36
N ARG A 366 -6.16 -2.68 32.27
CA ARG A 366 -7.09 -2.68 33.40
C ARG A 366 -7.70 -4.04 33.66
N ARG A 367 -8.00 -4.79 32.58
CA ARG A 367 -8.62 -6.12 32.68
C ARG A 367 -7.63 -7.22 32.99
N THR A 368 -6.34 -6.99 32.74
CA THR A 368 -5.27 -7.93 33.06
C THR A 368 -4.31 -7.28 34.06
N SER A 369 -3.59 -8.11 34.83
CA SER A 369 -2.46 -7.65 35.64
C SER A 369 -1.18 -7.49 34.81
N CYS A 370 -1.28 -7.51 33.46
CA CYS A 370 -0.11 -7.54 32.60
C CYS A 370 0.48 -6.15 32.37
N LYS A 371 1.80 -6.09 32.20
CA LYS A 371 2.50 -4.88 31.81
C LYS A 371 2.33 -4.68 30.30
N VAL A 372 1.63 -3.62 29.93
CA VAL A 372 1.41 -3.22 28.54
C VAL A 372 2.48 -2.22 28.13
N ILE A 373 3.19 -2.51 27.04
CA ILE A 373 4.29 -1.69 26.53
C ILE A 373 4.02 -1.35 25.06
N GLY A 374 3.83 -0.08 24.74
CA GLY A 374 3.47 0.39 23.39
C GLY A 374 4.55 1.25 22.75
N PHE A 375 4.77 1.07 21.45
CA PHE A 375 5.69 1.85 20.62
C PHE A 375 4.97 2.40 19.39
N ASP A 376 5.12 3.70 19.15
CA ASP A 376 4.64 4.37 17.92
C ASP A 376 5.55 5.58 17.62
N HIS A 377 5.47 6.13 16.42
CA HIS A 377 6.19 7.35 16.02
C HIS A 377 5.26 8.40 15.40
N ARG A 378 3.97 8.10 15.27
CA ARG A 378 3.03 8.93 14.51
C ARG A 378 2.46 10.04 15.39
N LYS A 379 2.52 11.28 14.90
CA LYS A 379 1.97 12.46 15.58
C LYS A 379 0.48 12.33 15.97
N LYS A 380 -0.32 11.63 15.15
CA LYS A 380 -1.74 11.36 15.44
C LYS A 380 -1.95 10.53 16.71
N THR A 381 -0.95 9.75 17.11
CA THR A 381 -1.04 8.87 18.26
C THR A 381 -0.94 9.67 19.56
N LEU A 382 -0.23 10.81 19.55
CA LEU A 382 -0.10 11.70 20.72
C LEU A 382 -1.44 12.24 21.22
N SER A 383 -2.36 12.58 20.31
CA SER A 383 -3.70 13.07 20.70
C SER A 383 -4.55 12.04 21.42
N ASP A 384 -4.25 10.75 21.25
CA ASP A 384 -4.95 9.68 21.95
C ASP A 384 -4.28 9.36 23.31
N ILE A 385 -3.12 9.96 23.65
CA ILE A 385 -2.38 9.64 24.88
C ILE A 385 -3.05 10.21 26.14
N HIS A 386 -3.69 11.37 26.05
CA HIS A 386 -4.41 12.00 27.16
C HIS A 386 -5.51 11.09 27.74
N LEU A 387 -5.98 10.10 26.98
CA LEU A 387 -6.96 9.11 27.42
C LEU A 387 -6.37 8.03 28.35
N TYR A 388 -5.05 8.06 28.61
CA TYR A 388 -4.34 7.07 29.44
C TYR A 388 -3.86 7.63 30.78
N GLU A 389 -4.25 8.87 31.14
CA GLU A 389 -3.85 9.59 32.36
C GLU A 389 -4.29 8.89 33.67
N ASP A 390 -5.21 7.92 33.60
CA ASP A 390 -5.66 7.14 34.78
C ASP A 390 -4.96 5.77 34.93
N CYS A 391 -4.13 5.34 33.97
CA CYS A 391 -3.54 3.98 33.91
C CYS A 391 -2.02 4.00 34.15
N HIS A 392 -1.53 4.38 35.33
CA HIS A 392 -0.10 4.67 35.48
C HIS A 392 0.82 3.51 35.93
N SER A 393 0.35 2.44 36.56
CA SER A 393 1.28 1.41 37.09
C SER A 393 1.69 0.35 36.06
N ASN A 394 0.79 -0.06 35.18
CA ASN A 394 0.99 -1.23 34.29
C ASN A 394 1.10 -0.88 32.79
N LEU A 395 0.97 0.40 32.42
CA LEU A 395 1.00 0.85 31.03
C LEU A 395 2.22 1.75 30.80
N SER A 396 3.02 1.42 29.78
CA SER A 396 4.19 2.20 29.35
C SER A 396 4.11 2.47 27.85
N LEU A 397 3.96 3.73 27.46
CA LEU A 397 3.82 4.13 26.06
C LEU A 397 5.01 4.99 25.64
N GLN A 398 5.70 4.58 24.58
CA GLN A 398 6.84 5.28 23.99
C GLN A 398 6.46 5.77 22.60
N VAL A 399 6.14 7.06 22.49
CA VAL A 399 5.83 7.70 21.21
C VAL A 399 6.93 8.68 20.85
N ILE A 400 7.83 8.28 19.94
CA ILE A 400 9.04 9.04 19.59
C ILE A 400 8.89 9.56 18.16
N LEU A 401 8.82 10.88 17.97
CA LEU A 401 8.55 11.46 16.65
C LEU A 401 9.79 11.52 15.75
N GLU A 402 10.97 11.46 16.34
CA GLU A 402 12.26 11.63 15.69
C GLU A 402 12.89 10.30 15.22
N LYS A 403 12.29 9.17 15.63
CA LYS A 403 12.83 7.82 15.44
C LYS A 403 11.72 6.86 15.00
N SER A 404 12.01 5.92 14.10
CA SER A 404 10.99 4.94 13.68
C SER A 404 10.63 3.98 14.81
N SER A 405 9.43 3.37 14.75
CA SER A 405 9.01 2.36 15.74
C SER A 405 10.00 1.19 15.77
N SER A 406 10.42 0.68 14.60
CA SER A 406 11.41 -0.40 14.52
C SER A 406 12.75 -0.04 15.14
N SER A 407 13.27 1.17 14.90
CA SER A 407 14.54 1.61 15.48
C SER A 407 14.42 1.76 17.01
N ALA A 408 13.30 2.31 17.51
CA ALA A 408 13.07 2.47 18.95
C ALA A 408 12.92 1.12 19.67
N VAL A 409 12.23 0.17 19.04
CA VAL A 409 12.05 -1.19 19.57
C VAL A 409 13.37 -1.97 19.57
N TYR A 410 14.20 -1.80 18.54
CA TYR A 410 15.55 -2.38 18.49
C TYR A 410 16.40 -1.93 19.68
N ASP A 411 16.54 -0.62 19.90
CA ASP A 411 17.25 -0.07 21.06
C ASP A 411 16.69 -0.62 22.38
N TYR A 412 15.37 -0.61 22.53
CA TYR A 412 14.69 -1.06 23.74
C TYR A 412 15.06 -2.51 24.09
N PHE A 413 14.98 -3.43 23.13
CA PHE A 413 15.30 -4.83 23.39
C PHE A 413 16.80 -5.08 23.55
N CYS A 414 17.66 -4.31 22.88
CA CYS A 414 19.10 -4.32 23.13
C CYS A 414 19.41 -3.93 24.58
N THR A 415 18.88 -2.80 25.06
CA THR A 415 19.04 -2.35 26.45
C THR A 415 18.46 -3.37 27.43
N LYS A 416 17.27 -3.89 27.17
CA LYS A 416 16.64 -4.91 28.06
C LYS A 416 17.43 -6.20 28.14
N LEU A 417 18.05 -6.63 27.03
CA LEU A 417 18.86 -7.84 27.02
C LEU A 417 20.13 -7.67 27.86
N LEU A 418 20.78 -6.51 27.75
CA LEU A 418 21.94 -6.13 28.56
C LEU A 418 21.60 -6.06 30.05
N GLU A 419 20.43 -5.53 30.41
CA GLU A 419 19.95 -5.52 31.81
C GLU A 419 19.67 -6.92 32.37
N THR A 420 19.27 -7.87 31.52
CA THR A 420 18.81 -9.21 31.95
C THR A 420 19.94 -10.24 31.99
N LYS A 421 20.97 -10.13 31.13
CA LYS A 421 22.11 -11.06 31.06
C LYS A 421 23.43 -10.35 31.36
N CYS A 422 24.19 -10.84 32.34
CA CYS A 422 25.56 -10.38 32.64
C CYS A 422 26.64 -10.76 31.59
N ASN A 423 26.28 -11.39 30.46
CA ASN A 423 27.22 -11.80 29.41
C ASN A 423 26.98 -10.97 28.13
N ASN A 424 28.04 -10.74 27.35
CA ASN A 424 28.10 -10.00 26.07
C ASN A 424 27.24 -10.61 24.94
N VAL A 425 25.96 -10.87 25.18
CA VAL A 425 25.01 -11.38 24.18
C VAL A 425 24.28 -10.18 23.58
N CYS A 426 24.66 -9.83 22.35
CA CYS A 426 23.93 -8.85 21.55
C CYS A 426 22.63 -9.47 21.00
N LEU A 427 21.62 -8.63 20.74
CA LEU A 427 20.35 -9.08 20.16
C LEU A 427 20.53 -9.64 18.74
N LEU A 428 21.48 -9.07 18.00
CA LEU A 428 21.95 -9.51 16.69
C LEU A 428 23.40 -9.96 16.82
N ASN A 429 23.81 -10.94 16.02
CA ASN A 429 25.23 -11.28 15.88
C ASN A 429 25.96 -10.17 15.09
N THR A 430 27.28 -10.15 15.15
CA THR A 430 28.10 -9.11 14.49
C THR A 430 27.93 -9.07 12.98
N GLU A 431 27.69 -10.22 12.33
CA GLU A 431 27.50 -10.33 10.88
C GLU A 431 26.17 -9.72 10.41
N ASP A 432 25.13 -9.85 11.23
CA ASP A 432 23.78 -9.39 10.91
C ASP A 432 23.53 -7.95 11.36
N GLN A 433 24.27 -7.47 12.36
CA GLN A 433 24.06 -6.16 12.96
C GLN A 433 24.16 -5.02 11.95
N GLU A 434 25.29 -4.91 11.23
CA GLU A 434 25.49 -3.84 10.23
C GLU A 434 24.41 -3.89 9.14
N ARG A 435 24.09 -5.10 8.67
CA ARG A 435 23.08 -5.32 7.63
C ARG A 435 21.69 -4.86 8.07
N VAL A 436 21.26 -5.27 9.26
CA VAL A 436 19.93 -4.94 9.78
C VAL A 436 19.84 -3.46 10.15
N GLU A 437 20.87 -2.88 10.78
CA GLU A 437 20.92 -1.46 11.11
C GLU A 437 20.81 -0.60 9.85
N ARG A 438 21.50 -0.97 8.77
CA ARG A 438 21.37 -0.28 7.48
C ARG A 438 19.96 -0.39 6.89
N VAL A 439 19.27 -1.52 7.06
CA VAL A 439 17.87 -1.64 6.64
C VAL A 439 16.95 -0.74 7.49
N LEU A 440 17.21 -0.63 8.80
CA LEU A 440 16.47 0.25 9.70
C LEU A 440 16.62 1.72 9.33
N GLU A 441 17.82 2.15 8.91
CA GLU A 441 18.04 3.52 8.42
C GLU A 441 17.13 3.88 7.25
N TYR A 442 16.98 2.97 6.28
CA TYR A 442 16.09 3.19 5.12
C TYR A 442 14.61 3.16 5.51
N ILE A 443 14.22 2.23 6.40
CA ILE A 443 12.84 2.20 6.92
C ILE A 443 12.51 3.50 7.65
N GLU A 444 13.43 4.00 8.47
CA GLU A 444 13.25 5.24 9.22
C GLU A 444 13.18 6.48 8.32
N ASP A 445 14.03 6.57 7.29
CA ASP A 445 13.98 7.66 6.32
C ASP A 445 12.61 7.74 5.63
N GLY A 446 12.02 6.57 5.30
CA GLY A 446 10.68 6.45 4.73
C GLY A 446 9.54 6.77 5.71
N ASP A 447 9.56 6.16 6.90
CA ASP A 447 8.52 6.32 7.94
C ASP A 447 8.42 7.79 8.40
N LEU A 448 9.57 8.43 8.62
CA LEU A 448 9.66 9.83 9.04
C LEU A 448 9.58 10.83 7.88
N ARG A 449 9.46 10.33 6.64
CA ARG A 449 9.38 11.14 5.41
C ARG A 449 10.54 12.13 5.27
N LYS A 450 11.74 11.70 5.68
CA LYS A 450 12.98 12.47 5.59
C LYS A 450 13.43 12.57 4.13
N TRP A 451 13.34 11.47 3.37
CA TRP A 451 13.73 11.37 1.96
C TRP A 451 15.18 11.81 1.70
N THR A 452 16.08 11.49 2.61
CA THR A 452 17.49 11.94 2.57
C THR A 452 18.40 10.96 1.85
N LEU A 453 18.03 9.68 1.81
CA LEU A 453 18.82 8.64 1.16
C LEU A 453 18.61 8.66 -0.36
N PRO A 454 19.69 8.55 -1.17
CA PRO A 454 19.63 8.79 -2.61
C PRO A 454 18.78 7.74 -3.36
N ASP A 455 18.84 6.49 -2.91
CA ASP A 455 18.24 5.29 -3.49
C ASP A 455 17.00 4.82 -2.70
N ILE A 456 16.41 5.71 -1.90
CA ILE A 456 15.23 5.42 -1.08
C ILE A 456 14.01 5.01 -1.92
N LYS A 457 13.91 5.47 -3.17
CA LYS A 457 12.79 5.11 -4.05
C LYS A 457 12.91 3.68 -4.54
N GLU A 458 14.09 3.32 -5.04
CA GLU A 458 14.50 1.99 -5.47
C GLU A 458 14.28 1.01 -4.31
N PHE A 459 14.82 1.34 -3.13
CA PHE A 459 14.66 0.55 -1.92
C PHE A 459 13.19 0.31 -1.58
N ASN A 460 12.35 1.36 -1.53
CA ASN A 460 10.94 1.23 -1.18
C ASN A 460 10.16 0.39 -2.20
N ILE A 461 10.50 0.47 -3.49
CA ILE A 461 9.92 -0.38 -4.53
C ILE A 461 10.29 -1.83 -4.28
N GLY A 462 11.58 -2.12 -4.11
CA GLY A 462 12.05 -3.47 -3.80
C GLY A 462 11.39 -4.04 -2.54
N LEU A 463 11.29 -3.22 -1.50
CA LEU A 463 10.67 -3.57 -0.23
C LEU A 463 9.16 -3.84 -0.40
N SER A 464 8.44 -3.05 -1.20
CA SER A 464 6.98 -3.18 -1.37
C SER A 464 6.52 -4.55 -1.85
N ASN A 465 7.35 -5.25 -2.65
CA ASN A 465 7.07 -6.61 -3.13
C ASN A 465 7.02 -7.66 -2.00
N LEU A 466 7.64 -7.36 -0.86
CA LEU A 466 7.66 -8.24 0.31
C LEU A 466 6.46 -8.04 1.24
N ARG A 467 5.61 -7.04 0.97
CA ARG A 467 4.54 -6.62 1.89
C ARG A 467 3.50 -7.71 2.16
N SER A 468 3.20 -8.53 1.15
CA SER A 468 2.28 -9.67 1.28
C SER A 468 2.81 -10.77 2.21
N LYS A 469 4.13 -10.84 2.41
CA LYS A 469 4.81 -11.86 3.22
C LYS A 469 4.86 -11.51 4.71
N LEU A 470 4.47 -10.29 5.11
CA LEU A 470 4.64 -9.79 6.48
C LEU A 470 3.70 -10.37 7.55
N ASN A 471 2.85 -11.34 7.21
CA ASN A 471 1.92 -11.94 8.16
C ASN A 471 2.54 -13.20 8.78
N CYS A 472 2.93 -13.15 10.05
CA CYS A 472 3.62 -14.25 10.72
C CYS A 472 2.75 -15.50 10.96
N ILE A 473 1.42 -15.40 10.82
CA ILE A 473 0.51 -16.55 10.92
C ILE A 473 0.49 -17.34 9.62
N THR A 474 0.41 -16.63 8.48
CA THR A 474 0.39 -17.28 7.16
C THR A 474 1.78 -17.53 6.59
N ASN A 475 2.81 -16.89 7.14
CA ASN A 475 4.20 -17.05 6.75
C ASN A 475 5.07 -17.43 7.96
N PRO A 476 5.30 -18.73 8.22
CA PRO A 476 6.12 -19.18 9.35
C PRO A 476 7.60 -18.79 9.22
N HIS A 477 8.08 -18.49 8.01
CA HIS A 477 9.46 -18.09 7.74
C HIS A 477 9.67 -16.57 7.76
N LEU A 478 8.70 -15.79 8.23
CA LEU A 478 8.78 -14.32 8.22
C LEU A 478 10.09 -13.80 8.81
N PHE A 479 10.42 -14.21 10.03
CA PHE A 479 11.59 -13.68 10.74
C PHE A 479 12.90 -14.07 10.06
N GLU A 480 13.01 -15.30 9.54
CA GLU A 480 14.17 -15.75 8.77
C GLU A 480 14.32 -14.94 7.47
N GLN A 481 13.20 -14.60 6.82
CA GLN A 481 13.21 -13.77 5.62
C GLN A 481 13.60 -12.33 5.92
N LEU A 482 13.09 -11.73 7.00
CA LEU A 482 13.46 -10.37 7.42
C LEU A 482 14.96 -10.27 7.75
N MET A 483 15.52 -11.28 8.40
CA MET A 483 16.96 -11.36 8.70
C MET A 483 17.83 -11.39 7.44
N LYS A 484 17.33 -11.93 6.33
CA LYS A 484 18.06 -12.03 5.05
C LYS A 484 17.95 -10.77 4.20
N ILE A 485 17.08 -9.82 4.55
CA ILE A 485 16.96 -8.58 3.80
C ILE A 485 18.27 -7.79 3.91
N ASN A 486 18.72 -7.26 2.78
CA ASN A 486 19.79 -6.29 2.71
C ASN A 486 19.42 -5.16 1.73
N VAL A 487 20.01 -3.99 1.93
CA VAL A 487 19.73 -2.80 1.12
C VAL A 487 20.17 -2.97 -0.34
N PRO A 488 21.40 -3.45 -0.66
CA PRO A 488 21.85 -3.55 -2.06
C PRO A 488 20.91 -4.39 -2.93
N ASP A 489 20.45 -5.54 -2.44
CA ASP A 489 19.54 -6.41 -3.19
C ASP A 489 18.19 -5.72 -3.42
N LEU A 490 17.62 -5.07 -2.41
CA LEU A 490 16.35 -4.36 -2.57
C LEU A 490 16.47 -3.20 -3.56
N VAL A 491 17.56 -2.45 -3.51
CA VAL A 491 17.85 -1.34 -4.42
C VAL A 491 18.07 -1.86 -5.85
N ALA A 492 18.82 -2.95 -6.03
CA ALA A 492 19.03 -3.58 -7.32
C ALA A 492 17.69 -4.06 -7.94
N HIS A 493 16.85 -4.74 -7.16
CA HIS A 493 15.52 -5.16 -7.59
C HIS A 493 14.62 -3.96 -7.95
N GLY A 494 14.61 -2.93 -7.11
CA GLY A 494 13.85 -1.70 -7.36
C GLY A 494 14.31 -0.97 -8.62
N SER A 495 15.62 -0.91 -8.84
CA SER A 495 16.24 -0.33 -10.04
C SER A 495 15.86 -1.11 -11.30
N ALA A 496 15.97 -2.44 -11.26
CA ALA A 496 15.57 -3.31 -12.38
C ALA A 496 14.07 -3.16 -12.69
N TYR A 497 13.22 -3.09 -11.66
CA TYR A 497 11.79 -2.83 -11.83
C TYR A 497 11.54 -1.48 -12.50
N MET A 498 12.18 -0.40 -12.04
CA MET A 498 12.01 0.93 -12.63
C MET A 498 12.52 0.99 -14.07
N ALA A 499 13.65 0.37 -14.37
CA ALA A 499 14.15 0.24 -15.74
C ALA A 499 13.15 -0.50 -16.65
N GLY A 500 12.55 -1.58 -16.14
CA GLY A 500 11.47 -2.29 -16.84
C GLY A 500 10.24 -1.43 -17.09
N GLN A 501 9.78 -0.68 -16.07
CA GLN A 501 8.66 0.27 -16.23
C GLN A 501 8.99 1.37 -17.24
N HIS A 502 10.23 1.90 -17.23
CA HIS A 502 10.67 2.91 -18.19
C HIS A 502 10.70 2.35 -19.61
N SER A 503 11.20 1.13 -19.82
CA SER A 503 11.19 0.46 -21.12
C SER A 503 9.76 0.25 -21.65
N LEU A 504 8.83 -0.15 -20.77
CA LEU A 504 7.41 -0.28 -21.12
C LEU A 504 6.79 1.09 -21.45
N ALA A 505 7.11 2.12 -20.68
CA ALA A 505 6.64 3.48 -20.90
C ALA A 505 7.07 4.02 -22.28
N THR A 506 8.32 3.78 -22.68
CA THR A 506 8.84 4.24 -23.98
C THR A 506 8.03 3.71 -25.17
N LYS A 507 7.51 2.48 -25.11
CA LYS A 507 6.66 1.91 -26.16
C LYS A 507 5.37 2.69 -26.39
N PHE A 508 4.83 3.35 -25.35
CA PHE A 508 3.63 4.18 -25.48
C PHE A 508 3.93 5.56 -26.07
N LEU A 509 5.17 6.01 -25.97
CA LEU A 509 5.58 7.33 -26.45
C LEU A 509 5.75 7.40 -27.97
N GLU A 510 5.56 6.29 -28.66
CA GLU A 510 5.43 6.24 -30.13
C GLU A 510 4.01 6.65 -30.59
N LYS A 511 3.00 6.56 -29.70
CA LYS A 511 1.57 6.79 -30.02
C LYS A 511 1.04 8.10 -29.45
N VAL A 512 1.91 9.09 -29.33
CA VAL A 512 1.59 10.37 -28.71
C VAL A 512 0.73 11.21 -29.63
N LEU A 513 -0.27 11.86 -29.05
CA LEU A 513 -1.20 12.76 -29.74
C LEU A 513 -1.21 14.12 -29.05
N LYS A 514 -1.61 15.15 -29.80
CA LYS A 514 -1.83 16.48 -29.25
C LYS A 514 -3.20 16.55 -28.58
N VAL A 515 -3.25 17.04 -27.34
CA VAL A 515 -4.48 17.22 -26.56
C VAL A 515 -4.73 18.71 -26.37
N ARG A 516 -5.90 19.18 -26.79
CA ARG A 516 -6.38 20.55 -26.59
C ARG A 516 -7.13 20.62 -25.26
N LEU A 517 -6.41 20.87 -24.17
CA LEU A 517 -6.96 20.82 -22.81
C LEU A 517 -8.13 21.80 -22.65
N GLY A 518 -9.29 21.31 -22.20
CA GLY A 518 -10.53 22.08 -22.12
C GLY A 518 -10.93 22.72 -23.44
N ARG A 519 -10.85 21.96 -24.55
CA ARG A 519 -11.07 22.46 -25.93
C ARG A 519 -10.12 23.60 -26.33
N GLY A 520 -8.94 23.66 -25.70
CA GLY A 520 -7.91 24.67 -25.94
C GLY A 520 -7.90 25.83 -24.94
N LEU A 521 -8.88 25.95 -24.05
CA LEU A 521 -8.91 26.98 -22.99
C LEU A 521 -7.68 26.92 -22.08
N TYR A 522 -7.13 25.71 -21.90
CA TYR A 522 -5.96 25.47 -21.08
C TYR A 522 -4.74 25.14 -21.94
N GLY A 523 -4.72 25.63 -23.18
CA GLY A 523 -3.64 25.38 -24.13
C GLY A 523 -3.57 23.93 -24.60
N GLU A 524 -2.49 23.64 -25.31
CA GLU A 524 -2.23 22.33 -25.92
C GLU A 524 -1.05 21.66 -25.25
N CYS A 525 -1.09 20.33 -25.18
CA CYS A 525 -0.01 19.52 -24.66
C CYS A 525 0.05 18.16 -25.37
N LEU A 526 1.11 17.39 -25.16
CA LEU A 526 1.17 16.01 -25.62
C LEU A 526 0.44 15.10 -24.64
N GLY A 527 -0.20 14.08 -25.20
CA GLY A 527 -0.90 13.07 -24.43
C GLY A 527 -0.87 11.69 -25.07
N VAL A 528 -1.23 10.69 -24.28
CA VAL A 528 -1.31 9.30 -24.75
C VAL A 528 -2.37 8.53 -23.96
N ARG A 529 -3.04 7.60 -24.66
CA ARG A 529 -3.98 6.68 -24.05
C ARG A 529 -3.31 5.32 -23.76
N ILE A 530 -3.38 4.86 -22.51
CA ILE A 530 -2.69 3.68 -21.99
C ILE A 530 -3.62 2.71 -21.24
N ASP A 531 -4.67 2.26 -21.92
CA ASP A 531 -5.64 1.34 -21.31
C ASP A 531 -4.97 0.08 -20.75
N GLY A 532 -5.38 -0.30 -19.54
CA GLY A 532 -4.79 -1.43 -18.79
C GLY A 532 -3.43 -1.15 -18.12
N ASN A 533 -2.81 0.02 -18.34
CA ASN A 533 -1.44 0.30 -17.91
C ASN A 533 -1.34 1.54 -16.99
N SER A 534 -2.35 1.76 -16.14
CA SER A 534 -2.45 2.97 -15.30
C SER A 534 -1.27 3.21 -14.35
N SER A 535 -0.53 2.15 -13.98
CA SER A 535 0.69 2.24 -13.15
C SER A 535 1.80 3.07 -13.80
N LEU A 536 1.85 3.13 -15.13
CA LEU A 536 2.86 3.88 -15.87
C LEU A 536 2.55 5.38 -15.99
N SER A 537 1.38 5.83 -15.50
CA SER A 537 0.88 7.18 -15.77
C SER A 537 1.76 8.30 -15.25
N ASP A 538 2.44 8.10 -14.12
CA ASP A 538 3.36 9.11 -13.58
C ASP A 538 4.63 9.25 -14.42
N ILE A 539 5.23 8.13 -14.81
CA ILE A 539 6.46 8.07 -15.61
C ILE A 539 6.20 8.68 -17.00
N ILE A 540 5.18 8.15 -17.69
CA ILE A 540 4.79 8.61 -19.03
C ILE A 540 4.39 10.09 -19.00
N GLY A 541 3.62 10.52 -18.00
CA GLY A 541 3.18 11.91 -17.91
C GLY A 541 4.34 12.88 -17.73
N LYS A 542 5.36 12.53 -16.94
CA LYS A 542 6.56 13.37 -16.79
C LYS A 542 7.38 13.44 -18.07
N GLU A 543 7.56 12.32 -18.77
CA GLU A 543 8.29 12.32 -20.05
C GLU A 543 7.53 13.11 -21.12
N LEU A 544 6.20 13.01 -21.17
CA LEU A 544 5.36 13.80 -22.05
C LEU A 544 5.38 15.29 -21.72
N SER A 545 5.50 15.67 -20.45
CA SER A 545 5.66 17.08 -20.06
C SER A 545 6.91 17.69 -20.69
N VAL A 546 8.05 17.00 -20.57
CA VAL A 546 9.33 17.43 -21.18
C VAL A 546 9.22 17.47 -22.70
N LYS A 547 8.64 16.44 -23.32
CA LYS A 547 8.44 16.41 -24.78
C LYS A 547 7.52 17.52 -25.26
N SER A 548 6.46 17.86 -24.50
CA SER A 548 5.54 18.94 -24.84
C SER A 548 6.25 20.29 -24.87
N GLU A 549 7.05 20.56 -23.84
CA GLU A 549 7.87 21.78 -23.78
C GLU A 549 8.84 21.89 -24.96
N ALA A 550 9.52 20.78 -25.29
CA ALA A 550 10.48 20.72 -26.39
C ALA A 550 9.85 21.03 -27.77
N VAL A 551 8.56 20.76 -27.95
CA VAL A 551 7.82 21.10 -29.19
C VAL A 551 7.02 22.40 -29.06
N GLY A 552 7.28 23.22 -28.04
CA GLY A 552 6.64 24.53 -27.84
C GLY A 552 5.20 24.48 -27.35
N LEU A 553 4.74 23.35 -26.83
CA LEU A 553 3.43 23.19 -26.19
C LEU A 553 3.54 23.48 -24.68
N ARG A 554 2.40 23.53 -23.98
CA ARG A 554 2.43 23.66 -22.51
C ARG A 554 3.21 22.50 -21.91
N PRO A 555 4.06 22.73 -20.89
CA PRO A 555 4.88 21.70 -20.24
C PRO A 555 4.00 20.80 -19.36
N ILE A 556 3.09 20.08 -19.99
CA ILE A 556 2.09 19.19 -19.39
C ILE A 556 2.12 17.89 -20.18
N GLY A 557 2.19 16.75 -19.50
CA GLY A 557 1.91 15.46 -20.10
C GLY A 557 0.54 14.96 -19.68
N ALA A 558 -0.30 14.64 -20.66
CA ALA A 558 -1.63 14.07 -20.42
C ALA A 558 -1.62 12.55 -20.63
N VAL A 559 -1.94 11.79 -19.59
CA VAL A 559 -2.06 10.33 -19.67
C VAL A 559 -3.49 9.91 -19.41
N ILE A 560 -4.06 9.17 -20.34
CA ILE A 560 -5.49 8.83 -20.35
C ILE A 560 -5.66 7.30 -20.29
N TYR A 561 -6.58 6.81 -19.48
CA TYR A 561 -6.94 5.39 -19.48
C TYR A 561 -8.39 5.18 -19.02
N MET A 562 -9.00 4.07 -19.45
CA MET A 562 -10.34 3.67 -19.03
C MET A 562 -10.43 3.45 -17.52
N GLN A 563 -11.42 4.09 -16.88
CA GLN A 563 -11.81 3.85 -15.49
C GLN A 563 -13.33 3.73 -15.40
N GLY A 564 -13.81 2.47 -15.31
CA GLY A 564 -15.24 2.18 -15.40
C GLY A 564 -15.78 2.49 -16.81
N LYS A 565 -16.84 3.29 -16.90
CA LYS A 565 -17.44 3.73 -18.17
C LYS A 565 -16.87 5.05 -18.71
N ASN A 566 -15.96 5.69 -17.96
CA ASN A 566 -15.37 6.98 -18.30
C ASN A 566 -13.85 6.84 -18.48
N LEU A 567 -13.20 7.93 -18.89
CA LEU A 567 -11.75 8.03 -18.94
C LEU A 567 -11.24 8.76 -17.70
N LYS A 568 -10.13 8.27 -17.15
CA LYS A 568 -9.33 9.03 -16.19
C LYS A 568 -8.20 9.72 -16.93
N MET A 569 -8.12 11.04 -16.77
CA MET A 569 -7.04 11.85 -17.32
C MET A 569 -6.11 12.28 -16.18
N CYS A 570 -4.85 11.87 -16.25
CA CYS A 570 -3.77 12.25 -15.36
C CYS A 570 -2.91 13.30 -16.03
N LEU A 571 -2.75 14.47 -15.40
CA LEU A 571 -1.86 15.52 -15.86
C LEU A 571 -0.60 15.54 -14.99
N ARG A 572 0.56 15.65 -15.64
CA ARG A 572 1.86 15.80 -14.98
C ARG A 572 2.60 16.99 -15.56
N SER A 573 3.31 17.73 -14.73
CA SER A 573 4.24 18.77 -15.18
C SER A 573 5.58 18.64 -14.46
N THR A 574 6.66 18.76 -15.23
CA THR A 574 8.04 18.90 -14.72
C THR A 574 8.44 20.35 -14.52
N ASP A 575 7.62 21.30 -15.00
CA ASP A 575 7.84 22.73 -14.82
C ASP A 575 7.23 23.21 -13.50
N SER A 576 8.03 23.94 -12.72
CA SER A 576 7.62 24.49 -11.43
C SER A 576 6.62 25.65 -11.55
N CYS A 577 6.48 26.26 -12.73
CA CYS A 577 5.58 27.38 -12.96
C CYS A 577 4.18 26.94 -13.44
N THR A 578 4.01 25.66 -13.78
CA THR A 578 2.79 25.13 -14.37
C THR A 578 1.93 24.41 -13.32
N ASP A 579 0.73 24.94 -13.08
CA ASP A 579 -0.26 24.34 -12.17
C ASP A 579 -1.31 23.53 -12.96
N THR A 580 -1.18 22.21 -12.90
CA THR A 580 -2.15 21.26 -13.48
C THR A 580 -3.40 21.08 -12.61
N SER A 581 -3.32 21.37 -11.30
CA SER A 581 -4.43 21.15 -10.36
C SER A 581 -5.60 22.08 -10.62
N ALA A 582 -5.34 23.29 -11.10
CA ALA A 582 -6.36 24.24 -11.51
C ALA A 582 -7.28 23.67 -12.60
N ILE A 583 -6.69 22.97 -13.58
CA ILE A 583 -7.43 22.30 -14.66
C ILE A 583 -8.26 21.16 -14.08
N ALA A 584 -7.65 20.29 -13.26
CA ALA A 584 -8.33 19.14 -12.70
C ALA A 584 -9.54 19.54 -11.84
N LYS A 585 -9.45 20.61 -11.05
CA LYS A 585 -10.55 21.12 -10.20
C LYS A 585 -11.78 21.52 -11.02
N VAL A 586 -11.60 22.14 -12.19
CA VAL A 586 -12.72 22.54 -13.06
C VAL A 586 -13.51 21.32 -13.55
N TYR A 587 -12.85 20.18 -13.71
CA TYR A 587 -13.46 18.91 -14.12
C TYR A 587 -13.81 17.99 -12.92
N GLY A 588 -13.96 18.55 -11.72
CA GLY A 588 -14.33 17.81 -10.51
C GLY A 588 -13.25 16.86 -9.98
N GLY A 589 -12.01 17.01 -10.44
CA GLY A 589 -10.84 16.28 -9.96
C GLY A 589 -9.97 17.09 -9.00
N GLY A 590 -8.72 16.66 -8.83
CA GLY A 590 -7.79 17.29 -7.90
C GLY A 590 -6.36 16.78 -8.01
N GLY A 591 -5.49 17.30 -7.15
CA GLY A 591 -4.07 16.94 -7.08
C GLY A 591 -3.18 18.09 -6.62
N SER A 592 -1.88 17.92 -6.79
CA SER A 592 -0.87 18.97 -6.60
C SER A 592 -0.63 19.73 -7.91
N ALA A 593 0.11 20.85 -7.83
CA ALA A 593 0.44 21.66 -9.00
C ALA A 593 1.10 20.84 -10.13
N SER A 594 2.04 19.96 -9.80
CA SER A 594 2.77 19.13 -10.77
C SER A 594 2.13 17.77 -11.06
N SER A 595 1.07 17.38 -10.34
CA SER A 595 0.45 16.06 -10.48
C SER A 595 -1.02 16.09 -10.09
N SER A 596 -1.90 15.99 -11.09
CA SER A 596 -3.35 16.03 -10.88
C SER A 596 -4.08 15.02 -11.76
N SER A 597 -5.35 14.77 -11.47
CA SER A 597 -6.21 13.93 -12.29
C SER A 597 -7.69 14.24 -12.13
N PHE A 598 -8.47 13.92 -13.15
CA PHE A 598 -9.93 14.05 -13.17
C PHE A 598 -10.57 12.98 -14.07
N ILE A 599 -11.88 12.83 -13.96
CA ILE A 599 -12.67 11.94 -14.82
C ILE A 599 -13.25 12.77 -15.96
N ILE A 600 -13.11 12.27 -17.19
CA ILE A 600 -13.65 12.89 -18.40
C ILE A 600 -14.49 11.87 -19.16
N ARG A 601 -15.62 12.32 -19.73
CA ARG A 601 -16.46 11.48 -20.57
C ARG A 601 -15.80 11.25 -21.93
N MET A 602 -16.09 10.11 -22.56
CA MET A 602 -15.46 9.70 -23.82
C MET A 602 -15.74 10.69 -24.97
N ASP A 603 -16.96 11.21 -25.07
CA ASP A 603 -17.36 12.21 -26.08
C ASP A 603 -16.68 13.56 -25.86
N GLU A 604 -16.54 13.99 -24.60
CA GLU A 604 -15.82 15.21 -24.27
C GLU A 604 -14.32 15.08 -24.55
N TYR A 605 -13.71 13.95 -24.20
CA TYR A 605 -12.33 13.65 -24.56
C TYR A 605 -12.11 13.65 -26.07
N ASN A 606 -13.05 13.07 -26.85
CA ASN A 606 -12.99 13.09 -28.30
C ASN A 606 -12.93 14.52 -28.86
N GLN A 607 -13.62 15.48 -28.23
CA GLN A 607 -13.55 16.89 -28.62
C GLN A 607 -12.19 17.54 -28.34
N TRP A 608 -11.44 17.03 -27.37
CA TRP A 608 -10.11 17.55 -27.02
C TRP A 608 -9.02 17.03 -27.96
N ILE A 609 -9.28 15.91 -28.64
CA ILE A 609 -8.38 15.31 -29.64
C ILE A 609 -8.83 15.57 -31.08
N SER A 610 -10.10 15.97 -31.32
CA SER A 610 -10.63 16.32 -32.64
C SER A 610 -10.13 17.71 -33.07
N GLY A 611 -8.88 17.74 -33.52
CA GLY A 611 -8.24 18.86 -34.20
C GLY A 611 -7.25 18.28 -35.20
N THR A 612 -7.77 17.57 -36.20
CA THR A 612 -6.97 17.01 -37.29
C THR A 612 -6.27 18.13 -38.05
N PHE A 613 -4.94 18.00 -38.15
CA PHE A 613 -4.15 18.59 -39.21
C PHE A 613 -4.81 18.23 -40.56
N SER A 614 -5.36 19.23 -41.25
CA SER A 614 -5.43 19.16 -42.70
C SER A 614 -4.01 19.42 -43.20
N GLN A 615 -3.30 18.37 -43.62
CA GLN A 615 -2.23 18.57 -44.61
C GLN A 615 -2.92 19.13 -45.86
N ASN A 616 -2.67 20.41 -46.14
CA ASN A 616 -2.86 20.97 -47.47
C ASN A 616 -1.68 21.90 -47.75
N ASN A 617 -1.04 21.60 -48.88
CA ASN A 617 0.11 22.20 -49.56
C ASN A 617 1.49 21.75 -49.09
#